data_AF-A0A0H5RDV9-F1
#
_entry.id   AF-A0A0H5RDV9-F1
#
_cell.length_a   1.000
_cell.length_b   1.000
_cell.length_c   1.000
_cell.angle_alpha   90.00
_cell.angle_beta   90.00
_cell.angle_gamma   90.00
#
_symmetry.space_group_name_H-M   'P 1'
#
loop_
_entity.id
_entity.type
_entity.pdbx_description
1 polymer ?
#
loop_
_entity_poly.entity_id
_entity_poly.type
_entity_poly.pdbx_seq_one_letter_code
_entity_poly.pdbx_strand_id
1 'polypeptide(L)'
;GKIFIEYVGEGMNSIHQICDIAINKPLKAKIRAEYYKFRMLSIGDLSAKELAGAVFSVPRKNLIGMIEAAFDDINARNRTRRWIADAFAVCGQDPWSEDQSRFERLLESLQEQ
;
A
#
# COMPACT_ATOMS: atom_id res chain seq x y z
N GLY A 1 -8.78 -28.46 11.33
CA GLY A 1 -9.10 -27.07 10.97
C GLY A 1 -10.46 -27.04 10.31
N LYS A 2 -11.28 -26.02 10.60
CA LYS A 2 -12.56 -25.79 9.91
C LYS A 2 -12.33 -24.78 8.78
N ILE A 3 -12.90 -25.05 7.61
CA ILE A 3 -12.87 -24.14 6.46
C ILE A 3 -14.31 -23.68 6.25
N PHE A 4 -14.52 -22.36 6.20
CA PHE A 4 -15.80 -21.75 5.91
C PHE A 4 -15.75 -21.18 4.49
N ILE A 5 -16.76 -21.49 3.69
CA ILE A 5 -16.91 -21.01 2.32
C ILE A 5 -18.06 -20.02 2.33
N GLU A 6 -17.75 -18.73 2.25
CA GLU A 6 -18.73 -17.66 2.09
C GLU A 6 -18.58 -17.00 0.71
N TYR A 7 -19.71 -16.64 0.11
CA TYR A 7 -19.77 -15.97 -1.18
C TYR A 7 -19.65 -14.46 -0.98
N VAL A 8 -18.58 -13.87 -1.51
CA VAL A 8 -18.37 -12.41 -1.49
C VAL A 8 -18.75 -11.86 -2.87
N GLY A 9 -19.73 -10.96 -2.91
CA GLY A 9 -20.19 -10.32 -4.14
C GLY A 9 -19.09 -9.55 -4.88
N GLU A 10 -19.23 -9.43 -6.19
CA GLU A 10 -18.23 -8.79 -7.06
C GLU A 10 -17.96 -7.33 -6.64
N GLY A 11 -16.71 -7.00 -6.37
CA GLY A 11 -16.28 -5.66 -5.94
C GLY A 11 -16.45 -5.35 -4.45
N MET A 12 -16.98 -6.28 -3.65
CA MET A 12 -16.97 -6.17 -2.20
C MET A 12 -15.87 -7.04 -1.62
N ASN A 13 -15.18 -6.51 -0.62
CA ASN A 13 -14.42 -7.27 0.34
C ASN A 13 -14.95 -6.81 1.69
N SER A 14 -15.87 -7.60 2.25
CA SER A 14 -16.44 -7.40 3.58
C SER A 14 -15.35 -7.35 4.66
N ILE A 15 -14.18 -7.93 4.37
CA ILE A 15 -13.01 -7.96 5.23
C ILE A 15 -12.01 -6.87 4.81
N HIS A 16 -11.53 -6.10 5.79
CA HIS A 16 -10.50 -5.09 5.59
C HIS A 16 -9.27 -5.68 4.88
N GLN A 17 -8.90 -5.11 3.72
CA GLN A 17 -7.65 -5.43 3.03
C GLN A 17 -6.48 -4.69 3.68
N ILE A 18 -5.96 -5.22 4.77
CA ILE A 18 -4.93 -4.55 5.58
C ILE A 18 -3.69 -4.23 4.74
N CYS A 19 -3.30 -5.09 3.81
CA CYS A 19 -2.18 -4.83 2.89
C CYS A 19 -2.36 -3.54 2.07
N ASP A 20 -3.61 -3.18 1.72
CA ASP A 20 -3.85 -1.95 0.95
C ASP A 20 -3.60 -0.70 1.79
N ILE A 21 -3.99 -0.76 3.07
CA ILE A 21 -3.86 0.33 4.02
C ILE A 21 -2.42 0.43 4.53
N ALA A 22 -1.87 -0.71 4.95
CA ALA A 22 -0.57 -0.81 5.59
C ALA A 22 0.60 -0.85 4.59
N ILE A 23 0.43 -1.23 3.34
CA ILE A 23 1.57 -1.26 2.40
C ILE A 23 1.30 -0.47 1.14
N ASN A 24 0.19 -0.75 0.44
CA ASN A 24 0.01 -0.20 -0.90
C ASN A 24 -0.15 1.32 -0.88
N LYS A 25 -0.91 1.87 0.07
CA LYS A 25 -1.06 3.33 0.19
C LYS A 25 0.27 4.03 0.51
N PRO A 26 1.04 3.64 1.55
CA PRO A 26 2.37 4.19 1.80
C PRO A 26 3.34 4.04 0.63
N LEU A 27 3.40 2.86 0.01
CA LEU A 27 4.30 2.56 -1.11
C LEU A 27 3.99 3.43 -2.32
N LYS A 28 2.70 3.51 -2.73
CA LYS A 28 2.27 4.36 -3.84
C LYS A 28 2.57 5.84 -3.58
N ALA A 29 2.39 6.30 -2.34
CA ALA A 29 2.71 7.68 -1.97
C ALA A 29 4.21 7.97 -2.12
N LYS A 30 5.07 7.03 -1.72
CA LYS A 30 6.53 7.14 -1.83
C LYS A 30 7.02 7.12 -3.27
N ILE A 31 6.57 6.15 -4.06
CA ILE A 31 6.88 6.07 -5.50
C ILE A 31 6.45 7.35 -6.21
N ARG A 32 5.26 7.88 -5.88
CA ARG A 32 4.78 9.14 -6.44
C ARG A 32 5.68 10.32 -6.07
N ALA A 33 6.14 10.39 -4.82
CA ALA A 33 7.07 11.44 -4.38
C ALA A 33 8.41 11.37 -5.14
N GLU A 34 8.99 10.18 -5.28
CA GLU A 34 10.23 9.99 -6.05
C GLU A 34 10.05 10.30 -7.54
N TYR A 35 8.91 9.92 -8.12
CA TYR A 35 8.56 10.32 -9.48
C TYR A 35 8.51 11.84 -9.66
N TYR A 36 7.89 12.58 -8.72
CA TYR A 36 7.84 14.04 -8.81
C TYR A 36 9.23 14.67 -8.71
N LYS A 37 10.10 14.16 -7.83
CA LYS A 37 11.50 14.60 -7.75
C LYS A 37 12.23 14.37 -9.07
N PHE A 38 12.13 13.15 -9.61
CA PHE A 38 12.74 12.80 -10.89
C PHE A 38 12.23 13.70 -12.02
N ARG A 39 10.92 13.93 -12.06
CA ARG A 39 10.29 14.81 -13.05
C ARG A 39 10.84 16.22 -12.93
N MET A 40 10.89 16.81 -11.73
CA MET A 40 11.44 18.16 -11.51
C MET A 40 12.88 18.28 -12.00
N LEU A 41 13.73 17.29 -11.70
CA LEU A 41 15.13 17.28 -12.16
C LEU A 41 15.24 17.13 -13.68
N SER A 42 14.34 16.37 -14.29
CA SER A 42 14.39 16.07 -15.72
C SER A 42 13.78 17.16 -16.60
N ILE A 43 12.94 18.03 -16.04
CA ILE A 43 12.30 19.14 -16.76
C ILE A 43 12.87 20.51 -16.39
N GLY A 44 13.80 20.58 -15.42
CA GLY A 44 14.29 21.85 -14.86
C GLY A 44 14.88 22.80 -15.89
N ASP A 45 15.45 22.26 -16.97
CA ASP A 45 16.10 23.04 -18.03
C ASP A 45 15.23 23.21 -19.30
N LEU A 46 14.00 22.68 -19.30
CA LEU A 46 13.10 22.72 -20.46
C LEU A 46 12.21 23.96 -20.43
N SER A 47 12.05 24.61 -21.58
CA SER A 47 11.13 25.72 -21.74
C SER A 47 9.66 25.27 -21.72
N ALA A 48 8.74 26.18 -21.38
CA ALA A 48 7.30 25.91 -21.39
C ALA A 48 6.79 25.42 -22.76
N LYS A 49 7.43 25.85 -23.85
CA LYS A 49 7.11 25.42 -25.22
C LYS A 49 7.50 23.96 -25.47
N GLU A 50 8.59 23.50 -24.88
CA GLU A 50 9.06 22.10 -25.00
C GLU A 50 8.25 21.15 -24.12
N LEU A 51 7.63 21.65 -23.06
CA LEU A 51 6.76 20.88 -22.17
C LEU A 51 5.31 20.76 -22.69
N ALA A 52 4.88 21.65 -23.56
CA ALA A 52 3.51 21.66 -24.09
C ALA A 52 3.26 20.45 -24.99
N GLY A 53 2.36 19.55 -24.57
CA GLY A 53 2.01 18.33 -25.31
C GLY A 53 3.03 17.20 -25.21
N ALA A 54 4.09 17.37 -24.41
CA ALA A 54 5.12 16.35 -24.23
C ALA A 54 4.63 15.18 -23.37
N VAL A 55 4.86 13.95 -23.84
CA VAL A 55 4.68 12.74 -23.05
C VAL A 55 5.97 12.45 -22.29
N PHE A 56 5.92 12.55 -20.96
CA PHE A 56 7.08 12.30 -20.12
C PHE A 56 7.26 10.81 -19.88
N SER A 57 8.30 10.22 -20.48
CA SER A 57 8.64 8.81 -20.31
C SER A 57 9.65 8.64 -19.18
N VAL A 58 9.42 7.65 -18.31
CA VAL A 58 10.36 7.30 -17.24
C VAL A 58 11.16 6.08 -17.69
N PRO A 59 12.50 6.17 -17.79
CA PRO A 59 13.33 5.01 -18.07
C PRO A 59 13.09 3.89 -17.05
N ARG A 60 12.98 2.64 -17.51
CA ARG A 60 12.68 1.49 -16.64
C ARG A 60 13.64 1.37 -15.45
N LYS A 61 14.94 1.62 -15.66
CA LYS A 61 15.95 1.61 -14.59
C LYS A 61 15.62 2.61 -13.48
N ASN A 62 15.15 3.79 -13.84
CA ASN A 62 14.79 4.84 -12.88
C ASN A 62 13.52 4.44 -12.12
N LEU A 63 12.52 3.89 -12.80
CA LEU A 63 11.32 3.37 -12.15
C LEU A 63 11.65 2.27 -11.14
N ILE A 64 12.51 1.31 -11.50
CA ILE A 64 12.97 0.25 -10.59
C ILE A 64 13.65 0.88 -9.36
N GLY A 65 14.58 1.82 -9.57
CA GLY A 65 15.26 2.49 -8.46
C GLY A 65 14.31 3.27 -7.53
N MET A 66 13.25 3.89 -8.07
CA MET A 66 12.22 4.56 -7.25
C MET A 66 11.45 3.55 -6.38
N ILE A 67 11.15 2.37 -6.94
CA ILE A 67 10.44 1.30 -6.22
C ILE A 67 11.33 0.74 -5.11
N GLU A 68 12.59 0.42 -5.42
CA GLU A 68 13.58 -0.09 -4.45
C GLU A 68 13.79 0.90 -3.31
N ALA A 69 14.03 2.19 -3.62
CA ALA A 69 14.19 3.23 -2.61
C ALA A 69 12.95 3.38 -1.71
N ALA A 70 11.74 3.24 -2.28
CA ALA A 70 10.51 3.27 -1.51
C ALA A 70 10.39 2.08 -0.55
N PHE A 71 10.78 0.87 -0.98
CA PHE A 71 10.82 -0.30 -0.13
C PHE A 71 11.88 -0.17 0.97
N ASP A 72 13.07 0.33 0.68
CA ASP A 72 14.13 0.52 1.67
C ASP A 72 13.69 1.49 2.78
N ASP A 73 13.08 2.62 2.43
CA ASP A 73 12.54 3.58 3.41
C ASP A 73 11.41 2.96 4.25
N ILE A 74 10.50 2.22 3.63
CA ILE A 74 9.42 1.51 4.33
C ILE A 74 9.99 0.48 5.31
N ASN A 75 10.94 -0.34 4.86
CA ASN A 75 11.58 -1.37 5.66
C ASN A 75 12.34 -0.75 6.83
N ALA A 76 13.10 0.32 6.59
CA ALA A 76 13.83 1.05 7.63
C ALA A 76 12.88 1.58 8.72
N ARG A 77 11.77 2.21 8.32
CA ARG A 77 10.75 2.70 9.27
C ARG A 77 10.05 1.57 10.01
N ASN A 78 9.74 0.47 9.32
CA ASN A 78 9.05 -0.68 9.89
C ASN A 78 9.94 -1.48 10.88
N ARG A 79 11.27 -1.40 10.75
CA ARG A 79 12.20 -1.97 11.74
C ARG A 79 12.09 -1.26 13.09
N THR A 80 11.98 0.08 13.08
CA THR A 80 11.91 0.88 14.31
C THR A 80 10.53 0.81 14.95
N ARG A 81 9.47 0.87 14.15
CA ARG A 81 8.09 0.76 14.60
C ARG A 81 7.43 -0.31 13.76
N ARG A 82 6.92 -1.39 14.35
CA ARG A 82 6.34 -2.53 13.60
C ARG A 82 4.93 -2.24 13.10
N TRP A 83 4.73 -1.08 12.48
CA TRP A 83 3.43 -0.52 12.14
C TRP A 83 2.64 -1.39 11.15
N ILE A 84 3.31 -2.20 10.34
CA ILE A 84 2.63 -3.22 9.50
C ILE A 84 1.98 -4.28 10.40
N ALA A 85 2.75 -4.88 11.31
CA ALA A 85 2.23 -5.89 12.23
C ALA A 85 1.15 -5.29 13.16
N ASP A 86 1.36 -4.06 13.63
CA ASP A 86 0.37 -3.33 14.43
C ASP A 86 -0.95 -3.17 13.68
N ALA A 87 -0.92 -2.90 12.36
CA ALA A 87 -2.13 -2.80 11.55
C ALA A 87 -2.90 -4.12 11.50
N PHE A 88 -2.20 -5.26 11.35
CA PHE A 88 -2.81 -6.59 11.42
C PHE A 88 -3.44 -6.86 12.80
N ALA A 89 -2.74 -6.53 13.88
CA ALA A 89 -3.24 -6.71 15.24
C ALA A 89 -4.45 -5.80 15.57
N VAL A 90 -4.43 -4.54 15.12
CA VAL A 90 -5.53 -3.59 15.33
C VAL A 90 -6.80 -4.04 14.61
N CYS A 91 -6.67 -4.53 13.38
CA CYS A 91 -7.81 -5.05 12.61
C CYS A 91 -8.21 -6.48 13.00
N GLY A 92 -7.55 -7.08 13.99
CA GLY A 92 -7.84 -8.44 14.46
C GLY A 92 -7.45 -9.55 13.49
N GLN A 93 -6.73 -9.24 12.40
CA GLN A 93 -6.33 -10.23 11.39
C GLN A 93 -4.86 -10.64 11.54
N ASP A 94 -4.27 -10.49 12.72
CA ASP A 94 -2.92 -11.01 12.97
C ASP A 94 -2.94 -12.55 12.93
N PRO A 95 -2.32 -13.19 11.92
CA PRO A 95 -2.37 -14.65 11.77
C PRO A 95 -1.63 -15.39 12.89
N TRP A 96 -0.83 -14.68 13.68
CA TRP A 96 -0.07 -15.24 14.80
C TRP A 96 -0.74 -15.00 16.15
N SER A 97 -1.89 -14.32 16.20
CA SER A 97 -2.63 -14.11 17.44
C SER A 97 -3.31 -15.39 17.91
N GLU A 98 -3.15 -15.74 19.18
CA GLU A 98 -3.90 -16.83 19.82
C GLU A 98 -5.35 -16.42 20.12
N ASP A 99 -5.60 -15.12 20.30
CA ASP A 99 -6.94 -14.55 20.53
C ASP A 99 -7.52 -14.05 19.20
N GLN A 100 -8.58 -14.72 18.73
CA GLN A 100 -9.33 -14.35 17.52
C GLN A 100 -10.61 -13.54 17.81
N SER A 101 -10.90 -13.19 19.06
CA SER A 101 -12.13 -12.50 19.45
C SER A 101 -12.36 -11.16 18.73
N ARG A 102 -11.28 -10.50 18.29
CA ARG A 102 -11.36 -9.27 17.50
C ARG A 102 -11.83 -9.54 16.07
N PHE A 103 -11.34 -10.61 15.46
CA PHE A 103 -11.76 -11.02 14.13
C PHE A 103 -13.19 -11.52 14.14
N GLU A 104 -13.56 -12.33 15.13
CA GLU A 104 -14.92 -12.85 15.30
C GLU A 104 -15.93 -11.70 15.43
N ARG A 105 -15.65 -10.69 16.27
CA ARG A 105 -16.48 -9.47 16.35
C ARG A 105 -16.59 -8.71 15.04
N LEU A 106 -15.52 -8.64 14.25
CA LEU A 106 -15.55 -8.04 12.93
C LEU A 106 -16.51 -8.83 12.01
N LEU A 107 -16.42 -10.16 12.00
CA LEU A 107 -17.31 -11.00 11.21
C LEU A 107 -18.77 -10.86 11.63
N GLU A 108 -19.06 -10.85 12.94
CA GLU A 108 -20.41 -10.60 13.48
C GLU A 108 -20.97 -9.26 13.01
N SER A 109 -20.16 -8.18 13.06
CA SER A 109 -20.59 -6.85 12.60
C SER A 109 -20.91 -6.77 11.10
N LEU A 110 -20.43 -7.73 10.31
CA LEU A 110 -20.68 -7.81 8.86
C LEU A 110 -21.91 -8.65 8.53
N GLN A 111 -22.43 -9.44 9.48
CA GLN A 111 -23.62 -10.30 9.31
C GLN A 111 -24.94 -9.57 9.63
N GLU A 112 -24.90 -8.41 10.28
CA GLU A 112 -26.09 -7.61 10.62
C GLU A 112 -26.60 -6.68 9.49
N GLN A 113 -26.23 -6.92 8.22
CA GLN A 113 -26.68 -6.13 7.05
C GLN A 113 -27.52 -6.93 6.05
#